data_AF-A0A4Q7B3E1-F1
#
_entry.id   AF-A0A4Q7B3E1-F1
#
_cell.length_a   1.000
_cell.length_b   1.000
_cell.length_c   1.000
_cell.angle_alpha   90.00
_cell.angle_beta   90.00
_cell.angle_gamma   90.00
#
_symmetry.space_group_name_H-M   'P 1'
#
loop_
_entity.id
_entity.type
_entity.pdbx_description
1 polymer ?
#
loop_
_entity_poly.entity_id
_entity_poly.type
_entity_poly.pdbx_seq_one_letter_code
_entity_poly.pdbx_strand_id
1 'polypeptide(L)'
;VDDEELIELVEMEVRELLSTYNFPGDDTPVIRGSALAALNGEDGQYGVPAVLALVEALDTYIPEPERAIDKAFLMPIEDVFSI
;
A
#
# COMPACT_ATOMS: atom_id res chain seq x y z
N VAL A 1 5.44 18.57 -1.59
CA VAL A 1 4.13 19.24 -1.48
C VAL A 1 4.08 19.65 -0.04
N ASP A 2 4.16 20.95 0.19
CA ASP A 2 4.64 21.45 1.49
C ASP A 2 3.48 22.05 2.31
N ASP A 3 2.25 21.87 1.83
CA ASP A 3 1.03 22.36 2.45
C ASP A 3 0.31 21.18 3.13
N GLU A 4 0.30 21.23 4.46
CA GLU A 4 -0.31 20.21 5.31
C GLU A 4 -1.82 20.10 5.07
N GLU A 5 -2.51 21.22 4.79
CA GLU A 5 -3.95 21.22 4.54
C GLU A 5 -4.30 20.45 3.26
N LEU A 6 -3.45 20.55 2.23
CA LEU A 6 -3.63 19.79 0.98
C LEU A 6 -3.41 18.30 1.19
N ILE A 7 -2.46 17.91 2.05
CA ILE A 7 -2.17 16.50 2.32
C ILE A 7 -3.32 15.87 3.11
N GLU A 8 -3.85 16.57 4.11
CA GLU A 8 -5.01 16.11 4.88
C GLU A 8 -6.25 15.99 3.99
N LEU A 9 -6.47 16.93 3.07
CA LEU A 9 -7.57 16.87 2.11
C LEU A 9 -7.46 15.64 1.20
N VAL A 10 -6.27 15.36 0.65
CA VAL A 10 -6.04 14.18 -0.20
C VAL A 10 -6.30 12.89 0.58
N GLU A 11 -5.85 12.81 1.83
CA GLU A 11 -6.11 11.64 2.66
C GLU A 11 -7.62 11.43 2.88
N MET A 12 -8.36 12.49 3.20
CA MET A 12 -9.82 12.42 3.35
C MET A 12 -10.50 11.93 2.08
N GLU A 13 -10.16 12.48 0.91
CA GLU A 13 -10.73 12.07 -0.38
C GLU A 13 -10.44 10.59 -0.71
N VAL A 14 -9.23 10.11 -0.42
CA VAL A 14 -8.86 8.70 -0.63
C VAL A 14 -9.65 7.77 0.29
N ARG A 15 -9.85 8.16 1.57
CA ARG A 15 -10.64 7.38 2.52
C ARG A 15 -12.11 7.30 2.12
N GLU A 16 -12.69 8.42 1.68
CA GLU A 16 -14.06 8.46 1.15
C GLU A 16 -14.22 7.57 -0.09
N LEU A 17 -13.21 7.58 -0.98
CA LEU A 17 -13.20 6.73 -2.17
C LEU A 17 -13.18 5.24 -1.80
N LEU A 18 -12.32 4.84 -0.85
CA LEU A 18 -12.26 3.47 -0.34
C LEU A 18 -13.61 3.03 0.24
N SER A 19 -14.21 3.87 1.09
CA SER A 19 -15.52 3.63 1.70
C SER A 19 -16.63 3.49 0.65
N THR A 20 -16.57 4.29 -0.43
CA THR A 20 -17.53 4.22 -1.55
C THR A 20 -17.51 2.84 -2.25
N TYR A 21 -16.35 2.19 -2.31
CA TYR A 21 -16.19 0.85 -2.88
C TYR A 21 -16.27 -0.29 -1.84
N ASN A 22 -16.78 -0.02 -0.63
CA ASN A 22 -16.93 -0.97 0.48
C ASN A 22 -15.59 -1.50 1.04
N PHE A 23 -14.52 -0.73 0.92
CA PHE A 23 -13.29 -0.96 1.67
C PHE A 23 -13.31 -0.19 3.00
N PRO A 24 -12.57 -0.64 4.02
CA PRO A 24 -12.49 0.05 5.31
C PRO A 24 -11.67 1.34 5.21
N GLY A 25 -12.25 2.40 4.65
CA GLY A 25 -11.56 3.66 4.38
C GLY A 25 -10.96 4.30 5.63
N ASP A 26 -11.65 4.27 6.77
CA ASP A 26 -11.18 4.87 8.03
C ASP A 26 -10.04 4.07 8.67
N ASP A 27 -10.06 2.73 8.56
CA ASP A 27 -9.06 1.85 9.20
C ASP A 27 -7.85 1.56 8.29
N THR A 28 -7.96 1.84 6.99
CA THR A 28 -6.87 1.57 6.03
C THR A 28 -5.64 2.43 6.36
N PRO A 29 -4.44 1.84 6.54
CA PRO A 29 -3.22 2.61 6.79
C PRO A 29 -2.87 3.53 5.62
N VAL A 30 -2.59 4.80 5.91
CA VAL A 30 -2.10 5.79 4.94
C VAL A 30 -0.75 6.30 5.41
N ILE A 31 0.30 6.02 4.63
CA ILE A 31 1.68 6.37 4.96
C ILE A 31 2.14 7.48 4.02
N ARG A 32 2.53 8.61 4.60
CA ARG A 32 3.01 9.79 3.86
C ARG A 32 4.51 9.66 3.64
N GLY A 33 4.95 9.78 2.38
CA GLY A 33 6.36 9.61 2.04
C GLY A 33 6.70 10.07 0.63
N SER A 34 7.98 9.97 0.28
CA SER A 34 8.56 10.22 -1.03
C SER A 34 9.39 9.01 -1.45
N ALA A 35 8.86 8.25 -2.41
CA ALA A 35 9.57 7.10 -2.96
C ALA A 35 10.92 7.49 -3.59
N LEU A 36 11.02 8.70 -4.16
CA LEU A 36 12.27 9.22 -4.71
C LEU A 36 13.30 9.49 -3.61
N ALA A 37 12.90 10.12 -2.50
CA ALA A 37 13.79 10.36 -1.37
C ALA A 37 14.27 9.05 -0.74
N ALA A 38 13.37 8.08 -0.58
CA ALA A 38 13.72 6.74 -0.11
C ALA A 38 14.70 6.04 -1.06
N LEU A 39 14.49 6.14 -2.38
CA LEU A 39 15.38 5.57 -3.39
C LEU A 39 16.78 6.22 -3.36
N ASN A 40 16.86 7.51 -3.04
CA ASN A 40 18.12 8.22 -2.86
C ASN A 40 18.79 7.94 -1.50
N GLY A 41 18.19 7.11 -0.64
CA GLY A 41 18.74 6.77 0.67
C GLY A 41 18.60 7.88 1.71
N GLU A 42 17.63 8.78 1.56
CA GLU A 42 17.41 9.85 2.53
C GLU A 42 16.75 9.30 3.81
N ASP A 43 17.38 9.56 4.97
CA ASP A 43 16.91 9.11 6.29
C ASP A 43 15.82 10.03 6.91
N GLY A 44 15.38 11.06 6.18
CA GLY A 44 14.29 11.93 6.64
C GLY A 44 12.97 11.17 6.79
N GLN A 45 12.03 11.68 7.58
CA GLN A 45 10.77 10.98 7.90
C GLN A 45 9.96 10.52 6.66
N TYR A 46 10.11 11.21 5.53
CA TYR A 46 9.44 10.89 4.28
C TYR A 46 10.26 9.97 3.35
N GLY A 47 11.53 9.70 3.65
CA GLY A 47 12.42 8.88 2.83
C GLY A 47 12.37 7.40 3.23
N VAL A 48 13.53 6.80 3.53
CA VAL A 48 13.64 5.38 3.92
C VAL A 48 12.68 4.98 5.07
N PRO A 49 12.54 5.77 6.15
CA PRO A 49 11.61 5.46 7.23
C PRO A 49 10.14 5.29 6.78
N ALA A 50 9.67 6.09 5.82
CA ALA A 50 8.30 5.98 5.31
C ALA A 50 8.07 4.67 4.55
N VAL A 51 9.07 4.19 3.80
CA VAL A 51 8.97 2.89 3.11
C VAL A 51 9.00 1.75 4.13
N LEU A 52 9.81 1.84 5.18
CA LEU A 52 9.81 0.85 6.26
C LEU A 52 8.45 0.79 6.98
N ALA A 53 7.85 1.95 7.28
CA ALA A 53 6.52 2.02 7.86
C ALA A 53 5.44 1.45 6.92
N LEU A 54 5.58 1.66 5.60
CA LEU A 54 4.70 1.04 4.61
C LEU A 54 4.82 -0.49 4.64
N VAL A 55 6.03 -1.04 4.69
CA VAL A 55 6.26 -2.49 4.78
C VAL A 55 5.68 -3.06 6.07
N GLU A 56 5.88 -2.38 7.20
CA GLU A 56 5.28 -2.78 8.48
C GLU A 56 3.74 -2.79 8.42
N ALA A 57 3.13 -1.82 7.74
CA ALA A 57 1.69 -1.80 7.53
C ALA A 57 1.22 -2.98 6.67
N LEU A 58 1.99 -3.41 5.66
CA LEU A 58 1.67 -4.61 4.87
C LEU A 58 1.66 -5.86 5.76
N ASP A 59 2.70 -6.04 6.58
CA ASP A 59 2.85 -7.21 7.46
C ASP A 59 1.79 -7.26 8.57
N THR A 60 1.32 -6.11 9.04
CA THR A 60 0.38 -6.03 10.18
C THR A 60 -1.08 -5.94 9.77
N TYR A 61 -1.39 -5.31 8.63
CA TYR A 61 -2.77 -5.05 8.20
C TYR A 61 -3.31 -6.09 7.21
N ILE A 62 -2.46 -6.65 6.33
CA ILE A 62 -2.91 -7.62 5.33
C ILE A 62 -2.75 -9.03 5.92
N PRO A 63 -3.84 -9.77 6.17
CA PRO A 63 -3.76 -11.11 6.72
C PRO A 63 -3.16 -12.09 5.70
N GLU A 64 -2.47 -13.13 6.19
CA GLU A 64 -2.01 -14.21 5.33
C GLU A 64 -3.22 -14.93 4.69
N PRO A 65 -3.26 -15.06 3.35
CA PRO A 65 -4.40 -15.68 2.67
C PRO A 65 -4.42 -17.20 2.87
N GLU A 66 -5.62 -17.75 3.02
CA GLU A 66 -5.81 -19.20 3.07
C GLU A 66 -5.51 -19.84 1.71
N ARG A 67 -4.57 -20.79 1.68
CA ARG A 67 -4.15 -21.47 0.46
C ARG A 67 -5.02 -22.69 0.16
N ALA A 68 -5.63 -22.74 -1.02
CA ALA A 68 -6.50 -23.83 -1.45
C ALA A 68 -5.73 -25.03 -2.04
N ILE A 69 -4.78 -25.59 -1.28
CA ILE A 69 -3.85 -26.64 -1.75
C ILE A 69 -4.51 -28.01 -1.98
N ASP A 70 -5.66 -28.27 -1.35
CA ASP A 70 -6.39 -29.55 -1.47
C ASP A 70 -7.42 -29.56 -2.62
N LYS A 71 -7.53 -28.46 -3.37
CA LYS A 71 -8.45 -28.35 -4.52
C LYS A 71 -7.77 -28.79 -5.82
N ALA A 72 -8.55 -28.91 -6.88
CA ALA A 72 -8.00 -29.16 -8.22
C ALA A 72 -7.02 -28.06 -8.63
N PHE A 73 -5.94 -28.45 -9.33
CA PHE A 73 -4.93 -27.52 -9.81
C PHE A 73 -5.55 -26.43 -10.69
N LEU A 74 -5.29 -25.17 -10.34
CA LEU A 74 -5.70 -23.99 -11.07
C LEU A 74 -4.58 -22.95 -10.98
N MET A 75 -4.05 -22.54 -12.12
CA MET A 75 -3.01 -21.51 -12.22
C MET A 75 -3.39 -20.55 -13.36
N PRO A 76 -3.86 -19.33 -13.05
CA PRO A 76 -4.11 -18.30 -14.05
C PRO A 76 -2.82 -17.96 -14.82
N ILE A 77 -2.87 -17.96 -16.15
CA ILE A 77 -1.76 -17.50 -16.99
C ILE A 77 -1.78 -15.97 -16.97
N GLU A 78 -0.69 -15.36 -16.50
CA GLU A 78 -0.54 -13.90 -16.45
C GLU A 78 0.20 -13.37 -17.69
N ASP A 79 1.29 -14.01 -18.10
CA ASP A 79 2.05 -13.66 -19.32
C ASP A 79 2.66 -14.91 -20.01
N VAL A 80 3.08 -14.78 -21.28
CA VAL A 80 3.69 -15.84 -22.10
C VAL A 80 4.99 -15.36 -22.73
N PHE A 81 6.09 -16.00 -22.38
CA PHE A 81 7.41 -15.75 -22.95
C PHE A 81 7.89 -16.92 -23.81
N SER A 82 8.73 -16.61 -24.80
CA SER A 82 9.57 -17.61 -25.47
C SER A 82 10.98 -17.56 -24.87
N ILE A 83 11.47 -18.71 -24.41
CA ILE A 83 12.76 -18.86 -23.74
C ILE A 83 13.83 -19.27 -24.76
#